data_AF-A0A9D6ZGJ1-F1
#
_entry.id   AF-A0A9D6ZGJ1-F1
#
_cell.length_a   1.000
_cell.length_b   1.000
_cell.length_c   1.000
_cell.angle_alpha   90.00
_cell.angle_beta   90.00
_cell.angle_gamma   90.00
#
_symmetry.space_group_name_H-M   'P 1'
#
loop_
_entity.id
_entity.type
_entity.pdbx_description
1 polymer ?
#
loop_
_entity_poly.entity_id
_entity_poly.type
_entity_poly.pdbx_seq_one_letter_code
_entity_poly.pdbx_strand_id
1 'polypeptide(L)'
;MRSPARPASRVDAGRRGLLRMLGSAFLVPLPVLRSLLDPLRAEPSAIAELTPLQLIGWQSPRLREGRWNDAKLLREATESLDEMSHAARADGVNVWARSGHRTLSQQRYLWNSKFRGRDSVRAPDGSRETLDRELPAAEKVQRILSYTAFPGTSRHHWGTDVDMAQSFSDHCADYLLELGEVREGGEVREVREEREVRGEGGEGGEGEVGEEGEEAGEDPPADLPESCLPSHRWLIAHAAEYGWYRVYDAARGGFQPEPWHWSYLPLAVPALARYLVEVTAELLRDRDVDGDSVVLDDFVSYRDRFLLGIAPEALPGPEEPEGEGEPAPEDESGESPTVPELP
;
A
#
# COMPACT_ATOMS: atom_id res chain seq x y z
N MET A 1 66.31 12.13 -60.69
CA MET A 1 65.36 11.20 -60.04
C MET A 1 64.29 12.06 -59.37
N ARG A 2 63.18 12.38 -60.05
CA ARG A 2 61.84 11.78 -59.89
C ARG A 2 61.48 11.43 -58.43
N SER A 3 60.69 12.30 -57.78
CA SER A 3 59.27 12.02 -57.52
C SER A 3 58.53 13.29 -57.02
N PRO A 4 57.37 13.64 -57.60
CA PRO A 4 56.49 14.72 -57.16
C PRO A 4 55.16 14.19 -56.55
N ALA A 5 54.33 15.18 -56.17
CA ALA A 5 52.87 15.19 -55.93
C ALA A 5 52.45 15.07 -54.45
N ARG A 6 51.84 16.07 -53.78
CA ARG A 6 50.78 17.09 -54.04
C ARG A 6 49.50 16.76 -53.21
N PRO A 7 48.67 17.77 -52.87
CA PRO A 7 48.20 17.98 -51.50
C PRO A 7 46.67 18.01 -51.33
N ALA A 8 46.25 18.18 -50.06
CA ALA A 8 45.05 18.83 -49.49
C ALA A 8 43.76 19.01 -50.33
N SER A 9 42.61 18.74 -49.70
CA SER A 9 41.51 19.73 -49.59
C SER A 9 40.48 19.39 -48.50
N ARG A 10 40.04 20.45 -47.83
CA ARG A 10 38.90 20.59 -46.88
C ARG A 10 37.53 20.52 -47.59
N VAL A 11 36.47 20.69 -46.77
CA VAL A 11 35.11 21.24 -47.04
C VAL A 11 34.05 20.10 -47.13
N ASP A 12 32.86 20.09 -46.51
CA ASP A 12 32.00 21.08 -45.84
C ASP A 12 31.01 20.43 -44.85
N ALA A 13 30.29 21.27 -44.12
CA ALA A 13 29.22 20.97 -43.18
C ALA A 13 27.85 20.59 -43.78
N GLY A 14 27.07 19.79 -43.03
CA GLY A 14 25.67 20.07 -42.68
C GLY A 14 24.50 19.85 -43.68
N ARG A 15 23.52 19.05 -43.21
CA ARG A 15 22.03 19.14 -43.35
C ARG A 15 21.25 18.14 -44.24
N ARG A 16 20.44 17.33 -43.53
CA ARG A 16 18.98 17.05 -43.67
C ARG A 16 18.44 15.87 -44.53
N GLY A 17 17.63 15.04 -43.84
CA GLY A 17 16.50 14.20 -44.33
C GLY A 17 16.84 12.71 -44.50
N LEU A 18 16.05 11.70 -44.12
CA LEU A 18 14.71 11.57 -43.52
C LEU A 18 14.48 10.08 -43.16
N LEU A 19 14.00 9.79 -41.94
CA LEU A 19 13.21 8.67 -41.38
C LEU A 19 13.20 7.19 -41.89
N ARG A 20 13.03 6.30 -40.88
CA ARG A 20 12.35 4.97 -40.80
C ARG A 20 13.19 3.75 -41.24
N MET A 21 13.33 2.65 -40.49
CA MET A 21 12.38 1.89 -39.63
C MET A 21 13.08 0.97 -38.59
N LEU A 22 12.42 0.77 -37.43
CA LEU A 22 12.25 -0.46 -36.59
C LEU A 22 13.51 -1.23 -36.09
N GLY A 23 13.65 -1.62 -34.82
CA GLY A 23 12.65 -1.73 -33.74
C GLY A 23 13.28 -1.59 -32.34
N SER A 24 12.51 -0.96 -31.47
CA SER A 24 12.79 -0.75 -30.06
C SER A 24 12.94 -2.09 -29.35
N ALA A 25 14.13 -2.35 -28.83
CA ALA A 25 14.30 -3.29 -27.73
C ALA A 25 13.58 -2.67 -26.52
N PHE A 26 12.51 -3.32 -26.05
CA PHE A 26 11.93 -3.05 -24.75
C PHE A 26 13.04 -3.26 -23.70
N LEU A 27 13.64 -2.18 -23.22
CA LEU A 27 14.32 -2.19 -21.93
C LEU A 27 13.21 -2.31 -20.89
N VAL A 28 12.95 -3.54 -20.47
CA VAL A 28 12.17 -3.79 -19.27
C VAL A 28 12.92 -3.11 -18.10
N PRO A 29 12.28 -2.26 -17.29
CA PRO A 29 12.95 -1.65 -16.15
C PRO A 29 13.48 -2.75 -15.21
N LEU A 30 14.75 -2.59 -14.79
CA LEU A 30 15.52 -3.53 -13.97
C LEU A 30 14.80 -4.12 -12.73
N PRO A 31 13.82 -3.48 -12.06
CA PRO A 31 13.06 -4.12 -10.98
C PRO A 31 12.14 -5.28 -11.42
N VAL A 32 11.65 -5.31 -12.66
CA VAL A 32 10.77 -6.38 -13.15
C VAL A 32 11.52 -7.71 -13.33
N LEU A 33 12.82 -7.66 -13.62
CA LEU A 33 13.66 -8.87 -13.73
C LEU A 33 13.95 -9.51 -12.37
N ARG A 34 13.74 -8.79 -11.26
CA ARG A 34 13.92 -9.30 -9.90
C ARG A 34 12.72 -10.12 -9.41
N SER A 35 11.56 -9.97 -10.06
CA SER A 35 10.32 -10.70 -9.75
C SER A 35 10.22 -12.06 -10.45
N LEU A 36 11.00 -12.27 -11.52
CA LEU A 36 10.86 -13.44 -12.41
C LEU A 36 11.90 -14.55 -12.20
N LEU A 37 12.83 -14.40 -11.25
CA LEU A 37 13.91 -15.37 -11.00
C LEU A 37 14.17 -15.63 -9.51
N ASP A 38 13.13 -15.92 -8.73
CA ASP A 38 13.33 -16.63 -7.46
C ASP A 38 12.23 -17.70 -7.23
N PRO A 39 12.46 -18.97 -7.62
CA PRO A 39 11.52 -20.08 -7.42
C PRO A 39 11.46 -20.58 -5.96
N LEU A 40 12.16 -19.91 -5.03
CA LEU A 40 12.06 -20.16 -3.60
C LEU A 40 11.68 -18.81 -2.97
N ARG A 41 10.39 -18.52 -2.84
CA ARG A 41 9.94 -17.44 -1.94
C ARG A 41 10.25 -17.85 -0.51
N ALA A 42 11.51 -17.74 -0.11
CA ALA A 42 11.85 -17.55 1.28
C ALA A 42 11.04 -16.33 1.74
N GLU A 43 10.29 -16.50 2.82
CA GLU A 43 9.71 -15.39 3.56
C GLU A 43 10.74 -14.25 3.59
N PRO A 44 10.39 -13.03 3.11
CA PRO A 44 11.32 -11.91 3.16
C PRO A 44 11.88 -11.83 4.58
N SER A 45 13.21 -11.79 4.72
CA SER A 45 13.84 -12.00 6.03
C SER A 45 13.28 -11.07 7.11
N ALA A 46 12.90 -9.86 6.73
CA ALA A 46 12.25 -8.88 7.62
C ALA A 46 10.91 -9.38 8.20
N ILE A 47 10.09 -10.08 7.42
CA ILE A 47 8.84 -10.67 7.91
C ILE A 47 9.11 -11.93 8.71
N ALA A 48 10.02 -12.80 8.27
CA ALA A 48 10.38 -14.02 9.01
C ALA A 48 10.87 -13.73 10.44
N GLU A 49 11.53 -12.59 10.65
CA GLU A 49 12.05 -12.16 11.96
C GLU A 49 10.99 -11.57 12.90
N LEU A 50 9.76 -11.31 12.43
CA LEU A 50 8.71 -10.77 13.30
C LEU A 50 8.26 -11.79 14.34
N THR A 51 8.07 -11.34 15.57
CA THR A 51 7.42 -12.14 16.62
C THR A 51 5.89 -11.96 16.56
N PRO A 52 5.09 -12.88 17.13
CA PRO A 52 3.64 -12.67 17.28
C PRO A 52 3.28 -11.36 17.98
N LEU A 53 4.11 -10.91 18.94
CA LEU A 53 3.92 -9.62 19.61
C LEU A 53 4.17 -8.41 18.70
N GLN A 54 5.02 -8.55 17.69
CA GLN A 54 5.20 -7.53 16.66
C GLN A 54 4.08 -7.57 15.62
N LEU A 55 3.57 -8.76 15.26
CA LEU A 55 2.44 -8.92 14.33
C LEU A 55 1.15 -8.24 14.83
N ILE A 56 0.96 -8.18 16.15
CA ILE A 56 -0.16 -7.45 16.78
C ILE A 56 0.22 -6.01 17.19
N GLY A 57 1.42 -5.55 16.86
CA GLY A 57 1.90 -4.19 17.17
C GLY A 57 2.17 -3.91 18.64
N TRP A 58 2.18 -4.92 19.51
CA TRP A 58 2.53 -4.78 20.93
C TRP A 58 4.00 -4.38 21.10
N GLN A 59 4.86 -4.95 20.25
CA GLN A 59 6.24 -4.52 20.05
C GLN A 59 6.38 -3.94 18.64
N SER A 60 7.33 -3.03 18.46
CA SER A 60 7.66 -2.52 17.14
C SER A 60 8.76 -3.37 16.50
N PRO A 61 8.68 -3.63 15.18
CA PRO A 61 9.81 -4.17 14.44
C PRO A 61 10.93 -3.14 14.31
N ARG A 62 12.05 -3.55 13.70
CA ARG A 62 13.12 -2.62 13.34
C ARG A 62 12.68 -1.78 12.13
N LEU A 63 12.18 -0.59 12.42
CA LEU A 63 11.69 0.33 11.41
C LEU A 63 12.80 1.27 10.93
N ARG A 64 12.68 1.72 9.68
CA ARG A 64 13.45 2.83 9.13
C ARG A 64 12.61 4.10 9.20
N GLU A 65 13.25 5.17 9.63
CA GLU A 65 12.78 6.52 9.34
C GLU A 65 13.28 6.85 7.93
N GLY A 66 12.35 7.01 6.99
CA GLY A 66 12.67 7.46 5.63
C GLY A 66 12.78 8.98 5.57
N ARG A 67 12.64 9.54 4.36
CA ARG A 67 12.39 10.99 4.18
C ARG A 67 11.12 11.45 4.93
N TRP A 68 10.21 10.52 5.19
CA TRP A 68 8.89 10.73 5.76
C TRP A 68 8.96 10.55 7.28
N ASN A 69 9.08 11.65 8.02
CA ASN A 69 9.16 11.60 9.49
C ASN A 69 7.91 10.97 10.14
N ASP A 70 6.76 11.08 9.47
CA ASP A 70 5.47 10.64 9.99
C ASP A 70 5.09 9.19 9.58
N ALA A 71 5.86 8.58 8.67
CA ALA A 71 5.58 7.23 8.15
C ALA A 71 6.81 6.31 8.28
N LYS A 72 6.91 5.63 9.42
CA LYS A 72 7.95 4.62 9.70
C LYS A 72 7.56 3.28 9.09
N LEU A 73 8.44 2.64 8.32
CA LEU A 73 8.14 1.36 7.67
C LEU A 73 9.30 0.37 7.85
N LEU A 74 9.09 -0.89 7.47
CA LEU A 74 10.21 -1.83 7.26
C LEU A 74 11.11 -1.33 6.13
N ARG A 75 12.38 -1.73 6.18
CA ARG A 75 13.43 -1.16 5.31
C ARG A 75 13.07 -1.23 3.83
N GLU A 76 12.64 -2.39 3.36
CA GLU A 76 12.33 -2.65 1.95
C GLU A 76 11.12 -1.81 1.50
N ALA A 77 10.11 -1.68 2.35
CA ALA A 77 8.97 -0.80 2.09
C ALA A 77 9.40 0.68 2.07
N THR A 78 10.27 1.13 2.99
CA THR A 78 10.81 2.49 2.95
C THR A 78 11.57 2.78 1.65
N GLU A 79 12.44 1.85 1.23
CA GLU A 79 13.24 2.00 0.01
C GLU A 79 12.35 2.07 -1.24
N SER A 80 11.35 1.17 -1.34
CA SER A 80 10.37 1.21 -2.43
C SER A 80 9.52 2.49 -2.43
N LEU A 81 9.03 2.94 -1.26
CA LEU A 81 8.24 4.17 -1.15
C LEU A 81 9.06 5.39 -1.58
N ASP A 82 10.35 5.43 -1.23
CA ASP A 82 11.25 6.49 -1.67
C ASP A 82 11.43 6.45 -3.19
N GLU A 83 11.66 5.29 -3.80
CA GLU A 83 11.76 5.15 -5.27
C GLU A 83 10.48 5.62 -5.99
N MET A 84 9.31 5.12 -5.55
CA MET A 84 8.00 5.51 -6.09
C MET A 84 7.79 7.02 -6.00
N SER A 85 8.13 7.62 -4.85
CA SER A 85 7.96 9.05 -4.63
C SER A 85 8.95 9.92 -5.40
N HIS A 86 10.09 9.38 -5.84
CA HIS A 86 10.98 10.08 -6.78
C HIS A 86 10.43 10.03 -8.20
N ALA A 87 9.87 8.89 -8.62
CA ALA A 87 9.24 8.75 -9.92
C ALA A 87 8.02 9.65 -10.08
N ALA A 88 7.11 9.67 -9.09
CA ALA A 88 5.98 10.59 -9.08
C ALA A 88 6.41 12.05 -9.28
N ARG A 89 7.48 12.47 -8.57
CA ARG A 89 8.02 13.83 -8.70
C ARG A 89 8.63 14.10 -10.06
N ALA A 90 9.23 13.11 -10.71
CA ALA A 90 9.74 13.25 -12.08
C ALA A 90 8.60 13.52 -13.07
N ASP A 91 7.40 13.02 -12.78
CA ASP A 91 6.17 13.26 -13.54
C ASP A 91 5.40 14.51 -13.08
N GLY A 92 5.98 15.31 -12.17
CA GLY A 92 5.35 16.52 -11.64
C GLY A 92 4.26 16.28 -10.59
N VAL A 93 4.15 15.05 -10.07
CA VAL A 93 3.19 14.65 -9.05
C VAL A 93 3.88 14.54 -7.69
N ASN A 94 3.24 15.02 -6.62
CA ASN A 94 3.72 14.80 -5.26
C ASN A 94 2.88 13.71 -4.59
N VAL A 95 3.57 12.71 -4.03
CA VAL A 95 2.99 11.69 -3.15
C VAL A 95 3.60 11.89 -1.78
N TRP A 96 2.77 11.99 -0.75
CA TRP A 96 3.16 12.21 0.63
C TRP A 96 2.67 11.06 1.50
N ALA A 97 3.57 10.47 2.29
CA ALA A 97 3.23 9.43 3.26
C ALA A 97 2.87 10.05 4.62
N ARG A 98 1.66 9.76 5.11
CA ARG A 98 1.09 10.36 6.33
C ARG A 98 1.18 9.44 7.55
N SER A 99 0.82 8.17 7.39
CA SER A 99 0.82 7.20 8.48
C SER A 99 1.47 5.91 7.99
N GLY A 100 2.52 5.47 8.66
CA GLY A 100 3.15 4.17 8.43
C GLY A 100 2.85 3.23 9.59
N HIS A 101 3.89 2.72 10.23
CA HIS A 101 3.79 1.82 11.37
C HIS A 101 2.99 2.42 12.52
N ARG A 102 2.09 1.61 13.06
CA ARG A 102 1.28 1.96 14.22
C ARG A 102 1.43 0.89 15.28
N THR A 103 1.70 1.29 16.52
CA THR A 103 1.70 0.38 17.67
C THR A 103 0.27 -0.01 18.07
N LEU A 104 0.13 -1.10 18.82
CA LEU A 104 -1.14 -1.51 19.43
C LEU A 104 -1.71 -0.38 20.30
N SER A 105 -0.86 0.30 21.07
CA SER A 105 -1.29 1.40 21.94
C SER A 105 -1.89 2.57 21.14
N GLN A 106 -1.30 2.91 19.99
CA GLN A 106 -1.83 3.95 19.10
C GLN A 106 -3.15 3.49 18.46
N GLN A 107 -3.22 2.26 17.93
CA GLN A 107 -4.46 1.73 17.35
C GLN A 107 -5.60 1.65 18.39
N ARG A 108 -5.28 1.23 19.62
CA ARG A 108 -6.22 1.21 20.76
C ARG A 108 -6.71 2.60 21.12
N TYR A 109 -5.84 3.60 21.10
CA TYR A 109 -6.26 4.98 21.34
C TYR A 109 -7.31 5.42 20.32
N LEU A 110 -7.04 5.22 19.02
CA LEU A 110 -7.98 5.54 17.93
C LEU A 110 -9.32 4.81 18.11
N TRP A 111 -9.25 3.51 18.37
CA TRP A 111 -10.44 2.67 18.60
C TRP A 111 -11.27 3.13 19.80
N ASN A 112 -10.65 3.20 20.98
CA ASN A 112 -11.35 3.53 22.23
C ASN A 112 -11.88 4.96 22.20
N SER A 113 -11.19 5.88 21.52
CA SER A 113 -11.67 7.26 21.37
C SER A 113 -12.97 7.31 20.57
N LYS A 114 -13.07 6.57 19.46
CA LYS A 114 -14.30 6.43 18.67
C LYS A 114 -15.40 5.69 19.44
N PHE A 115 -15.07 4.58 20.10
CA PHE A 115 -16.02 3.80 20.90
C PHE A 115 -16.66 4.61 22.04
N ARG A 116 -15.88 5.50 22.65
CA ARG A 116 -16.32 6.39 23.74
C ARG A 116 -16.99 7.68 23.24
N GLY A 117 -17.15 7.85 21.92
CA GLY A 117 -17.79 9.01 21.31
C GLY A 117 -16.97 10.30 21.40
N ARG A 118 -15.63 10.22 21.55
CA ARG A 118 -14.74 11.39 21.58
C ARG A 118 -14.31 11.79 20.17
N ASP A 119 -14.00 10.80 19.35
CA ASP A 119 -13.72 10.98 17.93
C ASP A 119 -14.88 10.45 17.10
N SER A 120 -15.02 10.98 15.89
CA SER A 120 -16.09 10.57 14.98
C SER A 120 -15.75 9.31 14.20
N VAL A 121 -16.82 8.66 13.74
CA VAL A 121 -16.84 7.59 12.73
C VAL A 121 -17.53 8.10 11.47
N ARG A 122 -17.48 7.34 10.38
CA ARG A 122 -18.34 7.58 9.21
C ARG A 122 -19.66 6.82 9.35
N ALA A 123 -20.75 7.52 9.08
CA ALA A 123 -22.07 6.96 8.93
C ALA A 123 -22.25 6.34 7.53
N PRO A 124 -23.23 5.45 7.34
CA PRO A 124 -23.49 4.82 6.03
C PRO A 124 -23.82 5.79 4.89
N ASP A 125 -24.29 7.00 5.20
CA ASP A 125 -24.56 8.07 4.23
C ASP A 125 -23.30 8.90 3.88
N GLY A 126 -22.14 8.50 4.40
CA GLY A 126 -20.85 9.17 4.20
C GLY A 126 -20.57 10.30 5.18
N SER A 127 -21.56 10.73 5.98
CA SER A 127 -21.40 11.81 6.97
C SER A 127 -20.57 11.38 8.18
N ARG A 128 -20.15 12.35 9.01
CA ARG A 128 -19.40 12.10 10.25
C ARG A 128 -20.34 12.22 11.44
N GLU A 129 -20.22 11.28 12.36
CA GLU A 129 -20.95 11.31 13.62
C GLU A 129 -20.06 10.85 14.78
N THR A 130 -20.32 11.35 15.98
CA THR A 130 -19.82 10.75 17.22
C THR A 130 -20.83 9.75 17.73
N LEU A 131 -20.36 8.59 18.19
CA LEU A 131 -21.23 7.54 18.72
C LEU A 131 -21.78 7.91 20.10
N ASP A 132 -23.09 7.75 20.30
CA ASP A 132 -23.72 7.93 21.61
C ASP A 132 -23.12 6.94 22.63
N ARG A 133 -22.90 7.41 23.86
CA ARG A 133 -22.41 6.59 24.96
C ARG A 133 -23.35 5.42 25.27
N GLU A 134 -24.66 5.60 25.09
CA GLU A 134 -25.69 4.59 25.35
C GLU A 134 -25.90 3.62 24.17
N LEU A 135 -25.27 3.85 23.02
CA LEU A 135 -25.39 2.95 21.86
C LEU A 135 -24.87 1.54 22.22
N PRO A 136 -25.57 0.46 21.82
CA PRO A 136 -25.13 -0.90 22.10
C PRO A 136 -23.70 -1.16 21.59
N ALA A 137 -22.90 -1.88 22.38
CA ALA A 137 -21.49 -2.15 22.04
C ALA A 137 -21.34 -2.79 20.65
N ALA A 138 -22.22 -3.73 20.29
CA ALA A 138 -22.21 -4.38 18.98
C ALA A 138 -22.38 -3.38 17.82
N GLU A 139 -23.27 -2.40 17.97
CA GLU A 139 -23.48 -1.37 16.95
C GLU A 139 -22.30 -0.40 16.88
N LYS A 140 -21.74 0.00 18.02
CA LYS A 140 -20.51 0.83 18.05
C LYS A 140 -19.36 0.14 17.31
N VAL A 141 -19.12 -1.13 17.62
CA VAL A 141 -18.08 -1.93 16.96
C VAL A 141 -18.33 -2.02 15.46
N GLN A 142 -19.56 -2.28 15.03
CA GLN A 142 -19.91 -2.33 13.61
C GLN A 142 -19.60 -1.00 12.90
N ARG A 143 -19.94 0.15 13.52
CA ARG A 143 -19.66 1.47 12.93
C ARG A 143 -18.15 1.72 12.80
N ILE A 144 -17.39 1.45 13.87
CA ILE A 144 -15.93 1.65 13.90
C ILE A 144 -15.21 0.77 12.87
N LEU A 145 -15.62 -0.50 12.76
CA LEU A 145 -15.04 -1.47 11.82
C LEU A 145 -15.25 -1.14 10.35
N SER A 146 -16.03 -0.12 10.01
CA SER A 146 -16.15 0.35 8.63
C SER A 146 -14.81 0.85 8.08
N TYR A 147 -13.97 1.46 8.93
CA TYR A 147 -12.70 2.11 8.54
C TYR A 147 -11.57 1.99 9.57
N THR A 148 -11.80 1.36 10.73
CA THR A 148 -10.80 1.28 11.78
C THR A 148 -10.66 -0.16 12.24
N ALA A 149 -9.52 -0.77 11.93
CA ALA A 149 -9.21 -2.13 12.36
C ALA A 149 -9.18 -2.28 13.88
N PHE A 150 -9.60 -3.45 14.36
CA PHE A 150 -9.48 -3.80 15.76
C PHE A 150 -8.00 -3.75 16.20
N PRO A 151 -7.66 -3.18 17.38
CA PRO A 151 -6.28 -3.14 17.86
C PRO A 151 -5.65 -4.52 17.92
N GLY A 152 -4.48 -4.66 17.29
CA GLY A 152 -3.80 -5.95 17.13
C GLY A 152 -4.12 -6.67 15.82
N THR A 153 -4.98 -6.11 14.96
CA THR A 153 -5.32 -6.68 13.64
C THR A 153 -5.08 -5.69 12.49
N SER A 154 -4.53 -4.51 12.77
CA SER A 154 -4.19 -3.50 11.75
C SER A 154 -2.93 -3.91 10.99
N ARG A 155 -2.96 -3.82 9.67
CA ARG A 155 -1.78 -4.08 8.82
C ARG A 155 -0.65 -3.07 9.04
N HIS A 156 -0.97 -1.87 9.53
CA HIS A 156 0.03 -0.89 9.98
C HIS A 156 0.92 -1.42 11.12
N HIS A 157 0.52 -2.47 11.84
CA HIS A 157 1.40 -3.08 12.86
C HIS A 157 2.67 -3.71 12.27
N TRP A 158 2.65 -4.07 10.99
CA TRP A 158 3.74 -4.80 10.35
C TRP A 158 4.79 -3.86 9.77
N GLY A 159 4.50 -2.56 9.65
CA GLY A 159 5.36 -1.60 8.96
C GLY A 159 5.40 -1.81 7.44
N THR A 160 4.34 -2.42 6.87
CA THR A 160 4.20 -2.73 5.44
C THR A 160 3.18 -1.85 4.73
N ASP A 161 2.41 -1.06 5.49
CA ASP A 161 1.25 -0.32 5.01
C ASP A 161 1.43 1.17 5.29
N VAL A 162 0.95 1.98 4.36
CA VAL A 162 1.09 3.44 4.40
C VAL A 162 -0.17 4.15 3.90
N ASP A 163 -0.57 5.17 4.63
CA ASP A 163 -1.61 6.12 4.20
C ASP A 163 -0.95 7.24 3.40
N MET A 164 -1.34 7.44 2.14
CA MET A 164 -0.76 8.43 1.22
C MET A 164 -1.72 9.53 0.77
N ALA A 165 -1.20 10.74 0.56
CA ALA A 165 -1.93 11.94 0.14
C ALA A 165 -1.10 12.85 -0.79
N GLN A 166 -1.72 13.81 -1.48
CA GLN A 166 -1.03 14.72 -2.43
C GLN A 166 -0.20 15.83 -1.76
N SER A 167 -0.79 16.52 -0.78
CA SER A 167 -0.16 17.65 -0.08
C SER A 167 -0.84 17.84 1.29
N PHE A 168 -0.17 18.55 2.21
CA PHE A 168 -0.73 18.95 3.51
C PHE A 168 -1.54 20.25 3.45
N SER A 169 -1.37 21.06 2.40
CA SER A 169 -2.04 22.37 2.26
C SER A 169 -3.39 22.29 1.54
N ASP A 170 -3.65 21.20 0.84
CA ASP A 170 -4.92 20.99 0.17
C ASP A 170 -5.74 20.00 0.98
N HIS A 171 -7.04 20.26 1.03
CA HIS A 171 -8.08 19.43 1.65
C HIS A 171 -8.10 17.96 1.20
N CYS A 172 -7.09 17.47 0.47
CA CYS A 172 -6.82 16.08 0.17
C CYS A 172 -6.35 15.32 1.40
N ALA A 173 -5.29 15.79 2.08
CA ALA A 173 -4.83 15.11 3.29
C ALA A 173 -5.86 15.27 4.40
N ASP A 174 -6.51 16.44 4.50
CA ASP A 174 -7.62 16.63 5.42
C ASP A 174 -8.83 15.79 5.03
N TYR A 175 -9.23 15.61 3.78
CA TYR A 175 -10.30 14.66 3.43
C TYR A 175 -9.92 13.20 3.81
N LEU A 176 -8.63 12.84 3.71
CA LEU A 176 -8.07 11.56 4.13
C LEU A 176 -7.91 11.41 5.67
N LEU A 177 -7.79 12.50 6.42
CA LEU A 177 -7.79 12.55 7.90
C LEU A 177 -9.11 13.00 8.53
N GLU A 178 -10.04 13.56 7.76
CA GLU A 178 -11.44 13.81 8.04
C GLU A 178 -12.21 12.49 7.92
N LEU A 179 -11.48 11.38 7.94
CA LEU A 179 -11.87 10.02 8.30
C LEU A 179 -11.30 9.57 9.66
N GLY A 180 -10.28 10.27 10.18
CA GLY A 180 -9.46 9.87 11.31
C GLY A 180 -9.50 10.83 12.50
N GLU A 181 -8.98 12.05 12.40
CA GLU A 181 -8.69 12.97 13.51
C GLU A 181 -8.44 14.43 13.05
N VAL A 182 -8.89 15.42 13.83
CA VAL A 182 -8.30 16.78 13.87
C VAL A 182 -7.97 17.11 15.31
N ARG A 183 -6.74 17.59 15.54
CA ARG A 183 -6.45 18.81 16.34
C ARG A 183 -4.97 19.21 16.18
N GLU A 184 -4.74 20.30 15.44
CA GLU A 184 -3.59 21.16 15.71
C GLU A 184 -3.97 22.19 16.77
N GLY A 185 -3.10 22.38 17.75
CA GLY A 185 -3.13 23.53 18.64
C GLY A 185 -2.00 24.49 18.30
N GLY A 186 -2.32 25.77 18.07
CA GLY A 186 -1.36 26.86 18.24
C GLY A 186 -1.39 27.99 17.19
N GLU A 187 -2.20 29.01 17.47
CA GLU A 187 -2.09 30.41 17.01
C GLU A 187 -2.08 30.73 15.50
N VAL A 188 -3.26 31.13 15.01
CA VAL A 188 -3.41 31.95 13.79
C VAL A 188 -2.85 33.35 14.07
N ARG A 189 -1.76 33.73 13.40
CA ARG A 189 -1.41 35.14 13.21
C ARG A 189 -2.17 35.65 11.98
N GLU A 190 -3.13 36.53 12.24
CA GLU A 190 -3.90 37.26 11.26
C GLU A 190 -2.95 38.09 10.38
N VAL A 191 -2.80 37.72 9.10
CA VAL A 191 -2.19 38.59 8.10
C VAL A 191 -3.33 39.28 7.35
N ARG A 192 -3.43 40.58 7.59
CA ARG A 192 -4.36 41.51 6.99
C ARG A 192 -4.00 41.69 5.51
N GLU A 193 -4.86 41.24 4.60
CA GLU A 193 -4.78 41.60 3.17
C GLU A 193 -5.07 43.09 3.02
N GLU A 194 -4.07 43.86 2.58
CA GLU A 194 -4.30 45.16 1.97
C GLU A 194 -4.49 44.98 0.47
N ARG A 195 -5.71 45.33 0.07
CA ARG A 195 -6.25 45.40 -1.28
C ARG A 195 -5.56 46.53 -2.04
N GLU A 196 -4.96 46.24 -3.19
CA GLU A 196 -4.70 47.26 -4.20
C GLU A 196 -5.23 46.83 -5.56
N VAL A 197 -6.05 47.71 -6.12
CA VAL A 197 -6.80 47.58 -7.36
C VAL A 197 -5.93 48.06 -8.52
N ARG A 198 -5.82 47.25 -9.59
CA ARG A 198 -5.69 47.79 -10.96
C ARG A 198 -6.18 46.77 -11.98
N GLY A 199 -7.12 47.19 -12.82
CA GLY A 199 -7.86 46.33 -13.73
C GLY A 199 -7.34 46.30 -15.17
N GLU A 200 -8.30 45.96 -16.05
CA GLU A 200 -8.21 45.71 -17.50
C GLU A 200 -7.66 44.31 -17.81
N GLY A 201 -8.30 43.41 -18.57
CA GLY A 201 -9.34 43.49 -19.59
C GLY A 201 -8.89 42.54 -20.72
N GLY A 202 -9.70 41.55 -21.12
CA GLY A 202 -9.33 40.65 -22.23
C GLY A 202 -10.21 39.42 -22.37
N GLU A 203 -11.02 39.42 -23.43
CA GLU A 203 -11.90 38.35 -23.90
C GLU A 203 -11.14 37.18 -24.54
N GLY A 204 -11.79 36.00 -24.56
CA GLY A 204 -11.77 35.10 -25.72
C GLY A 204 -11.04 33.77 -25.54
N GLY A 205 -11.76 32.67 -25.83
CA GLY A 205 -11.14 31.39 -26.20
C GLY A 205 -11.89 30.15 -25.71
N GLU A 206 -13.04 29.85 -26.31
CA GLU A 206 -13.62 28.51 -26.29
C GLU A 206 -12.67 27.57 -27.06
N GLY A 207 -12.23 26.50 -26.40
CA GLY A 207 -11.43 25.43 -26.99
C GLY A 207 -12.02 24.09 -26.60
N GLU A 208 -12.80 23.52 -27.51
CA GLU A 208 -13.19 22.11 -27.50
C GLU A 208 -11.93 21.23 -27.52
N VAL A 209 -11.81 20.32 -26.56
CA VAL A 209 -10.85 19.20 -26.62
C VAL A 209 -11.66 17.93 -26.44
N GLY A 210 -11.57 17.08 -27.46
CA GLY A 210 -12.42 15.93 -27.70
C GLY A 210 -12.28 14.80 -26.70
N GLU A 211 -13.39 14.08 -26.57
CA GLU A 211 -13.49 12.71 -26.08
C GLU A 211 -12.64 11.79 -26.96
N GLU A 212 -11.86 10.91 -26.33
CA GLU A 212 -11.82 9.46 -26.63
C GLU A 212 -10.73 8.77 -25.79
N GLY A 213 -11.12 7.71 -25.07
CA GLY A 213 -10.19 6.78 -24.41
C GLY A 213 -10.67 6.23 -23.07
N GLU A 214 -11.84 5.58 -23.03
CA GLU A 214 -12.24 4.69 -21.92
C GLU A 214 -11.36 3.42 -21.92
N GLU A 215 -10.52 3.22 -20.90
CA GLU A 215 -10.09 1.89 -20.46
C GLU A 215 -9.86 1.82 -18.93
N ALA A 216 -10.44 0.77 -18.34
CA ALA A 216 -10.29 0.22 -16.97
C ALA A 216 -10.65 1.13 -15.79
N GLY A 217 -11.86 0.91 -15.27
CA GLY A 217 -12.44 1.63 -14.14
C GLY A 217 -11.76 1.37 -12.80
N GLU A 218 -11.54 2.47 -12.10
CA GLU A 218 -11.93 2.73 -10.72
C GLU A 218 -12.13 4.24 -10.62
N ASP A 219 -13.36 4.69 -10.88
CA ASP A 219 -13.66 6.11 -10.76
C ASP A 219 -13.36 6.57 -9.32
N PRO A 220 -12.65 7.69 -9.14
CA PRO A 220 -12.46 8.28 -7.82
C PRO A 220 -13.82 8.46 -7.14
N PRO A 221 -13.96 8.23 -5.82
CA PRO A 221 -15.16 8.59 -5.08
C PRO A 221 -15.68 9.96 -5.51
N ALA A 222 -16.99 10.07 -5.75
CA ALA A 222 -17.63 11.23 -6.38
C ALA A 222 -17.41 12.56 -5.63
N ASP A 223 -16.89 12.50 -4.40
CA ASP A 223 -16.59 13.61 -3.51
C ASP A 223 -15.09 13.89 -3.32
N LEU A 224 -14.20 13.28 -4.12
CA LEU A 224 -12.78 13.63 -4.12
C LEU A 224 -12.56 15.03 -4.72
N PRO A 225 -11.92 15.97 -4.01
CA PRO A 225 -11.58 17.28 -4.56
C PRO A 225 -10.67 17.14 -5.78
N GLU A 226 -10.88 17.99 -6.79
CA GLU A 226 -10.13 17.97 -8.05
C GLU A 226 -8.60 18.12 -7.84
N SER A 227 -8.19 18.82 -6.79
CA SER A 227 -6.79 18.97 -6.37
C SER A 227 -6.13 17.68 -5.90
N CYS A 228 -6.90 16.64 -5.56
CA CYS A 228 -6.41 15.35 -5.06
C CYS A 228 -6.26 14.30 -6.16
N LEU A 229 -6.87 14.55 -7.31
CA LEU A 229 -6.93 13.62 -8.43
C LEU A 229 -5.56 13.32 -9.05
N PRO A 230 -4.60 14.26 -9.18
CA PRO A 230 -3.32 13.96 -9.83
C PRO A 230 -2.51 12.87 -9.13
N SER A 231 -2.34 12.94 -7.81
CA SER A 231 -1.59 11.92 -7.05
C SER A 231 -2.31 10.59 -7.01
N HIS A 232 -3.63 10.61 -6.83
CA HIS A 232 -4.43 9.40 -6.78
C HIS A 232 -4.41 8.67 -8.14
N ARG A 233 -4.60 9.39 -9.25
CA ARG A 233 -4.50 8.83 -10.62
C ARG A 233 -3.11 8.26 -10.90
N TRP A 234 -2.07 8.99 -10.50
CA TRP A 234 -0.69 8.52 -10.67
C TRP A 234 -0.44 7.24 -9.86
N LEU A 235 -0.89 7.18 -8.60
CA LEU A 235 -0.75 5.99 -7.77
C LEU A 235 -1.51 4.79 -8.35
N ILE A 236 -2.75 4.97 -8.83
CA ILE A 236 -3.49 3.90 -9.51
C ILE A 236 -2.72 3.35 -10.71
N ALA A 237 -2.14 4.24 -11.52
CA ALA A 237 -1.42 3.84 -12.73
C ALA A 237 -0.06 3.19 -12.46
N HIS A 238 0.66 3.62 -11.41
CA HIS A 238 2.09 3.33 -11.26
C HIS A 238 2.51 2.64 -9.96
N ALA A 239 1.70 2.68 -8.90
CA ALA A 239 2.13 2.18 -7.58
C ALA A 239 2.48 0.68 -7.59
N ALA A 240 1.76 -0.11 -8.41
CA ALA A 240 2.00 -1.54 -8.57
C ALA A 240 3.40 -1.86 -9.12
N GLU A 241 3.98 -0.96 -9.94
CA GLU A 241 5.35 -1.09 -10.48
C GLU A 241 6.41 -1.08 -9.36
N TYR A 242 6.07 -0.46 -8.22
CA TYR A 242 6.91 -0.36 -7.03
C TYR A 242 6.50 -1.37 -5.95
N GLY A 243 5.51 -2.22 -6.18
CA GLY A 243 5.01 -3.21 -5.23
C GLY A 243 3.94 -2.71 -4.25
N TRP A 244 3.37 -1.53 -4.49
CA TRP A 244 2.32 -0.93 -3.66
C TRP A 244 0.94 -1.13 -4.28
N TYR A 245 -0.02 -1.61 -3.48
CA TYR A 245 -1.37 -1.94 -3.93
C TYR A 245 -2.43 -1.45 -2.95
N ARG A 246 -3.61 -1.06 -3.46
CA ARG A 246 -4.80 -0.79 -2.64
C ARG A 246 -5.44 -2.10 -2.22
N VAL A 247 -5.39 -2.41 -0.93
CA VAL A 247 -5.99 -3.65 -0.39
C VAL A 247 -7.47 -3.47 0.00
N TYR A 248 -7.91 -2.22 0.19
CA TYR A 248 -9.30 -1.82 0.40
C TYR A 248 -9.78 -1.02 -0.81
N ASP A 249 -9.80 -1.66 -1.97
CA ASP A 249 -10.21 -1.11 -3.27
C ASP A 249 -11.75 -1.10 -3.46
N ALA A 250 -12.44 -2.13 -2.97
CA ALA A 250 -13.88 -2.32 -3.10
C ALA A 250 -14.53 -2.89 -1.83
N ALA A 251 -15.84 -2.67 -1.67
CA ALA A 251 -16.59 -3.20 -0.54
C ALA A 251 -16.78 -4.73 -0.64
N ARG A 252 -16.14 -5.49 0.25
CA ARG A 252 -16.21 -6.97 0.32
C ARG A 252 -16.86 -7.49 1.60
N GLY A 253 -17.63 -6.63 2.27
CA GLY A 253 -18.27 -6.92 3.55
C GLY A 253 -17.39 -6.63 4.76
N GLY A 254 -16.07 -6.48 4.61
CA GLY A 254 -15.13 -6.00 5.63
C GLY A 254 -15.06 -4.48 5.70
N PHE A 255 -13.84 -3.95 5.69
CA PHE A 255 -13.60 -2.52 5.59
C PHE A 255 -14.22 -1.94 4.30
N GLN A 256 -14.63 -0.68 4.38
CA GLN A 256 -15.07 0.08 3.22
C GLN A 256 -13.87 0.47 2.35
N PRO A 257 -14.07 0.91 1.10
CA PRO A 257 -12.98 1.37 0.25
C PRO A 257 -12.18 2.52 0.87
N GLU A 258 -10.85 2.41 0.85
CA GLU A 258 -9.90 3.38 1.42
C GLU A 258 -8.88 3.81 0.34
N PRO A 259 -9.18 4.83 -0.49
CA PRO A 259 -8.28 5.27 -1.58
C PRO A 259 -6.90 5.77 -1.10
N TRP A 260 -6.74 6.05 0.20
CA TRP A 260 -5.48 6.45 0.80
C TRP A 260 -4.62 5.29 1.30
N HIS A 261 -5.17 4.10 1.51
CA HIS A 261 -4.47 2.99 2.16
C HIS A 261 -3.78 2.10 1.13
N TRP A 262 -2.44 2.04 1.21
CA TRP A 262 -1.64 1.23 0.30
C TRP A 262 -0.74 0.26 1.07
N SER A 263 -0.70 -1.00 0.62
CA SER A 263 0.16 -2.04 1.20
C SER A 263 1.29 -2.39 0.25
N TYR A 264 2.50 -2.53 0.79
CA TYR A 264 3.64 -3.09 0.08
C TYR A 264 3.53 -4.62 0.08
N LEU A 265 2.90 -5.19 -0.94
CA LEU A 265 2.56 -6.61 -1.00
C LEU A 265 3.73 -7.58 -0.84
N PRO A 266 4.95 -7.29 -1.33
CA PRO A 266 6.10 -8.17 -1.12
C PRO A 266 6.36 -8.52 0.34
N LEU A 267 5.97 -7.64 1.28
CA LEU A 267 6.05 -7.91 2.72
C LEU A 267 4.67 -8.15 3.36
N ALA A 268 3.63 -7.46 2.88
CA ALA A 268 2.33 -7.48 3.53
C ALA A 268 1.57 -8.81 3.35
N VAL A 269 1.77 -9.51 2.21
CA VAL A 269 1.20 -10.84 1.97
C VAL A 269 1.81 -11.89 2.90
N PRO A 270 3.16 -12.05 2.99
CA PRO A 270 3.76 -12.98 3.96
C PRO A 270 3.41 -12.63 5.41
N ALA A 271 3.34 -11.33 5.76
CA ALA A 271 2.91 -10.90 7.10
C ALA A 271 1.48 -11.35 7.43
N LEU A 272 0.55 -11.25 6.47
CA LEU A 272 -0.81 -11.75 6.62
C LEU A 272 -0.83 -13.28 6.77
N ALA A 273 -0.07 -14.01 5.95
CA ALA A 273 0.02 -15.47 6.05
C ALA A 273 0.46 -15.91 7.46
N ARG A 274 1.54 -15.30 7.98
CA ARG A 274 2.01 -15.54 9.35
C ARG A 274 0.97 -15.14 10.41
N TYR A 275 0.32 -13.99 10.23
CA TYR A 275 -0.70 -13.52 11.15
C TYR A 275 -1.83 -14.55 11.30
N LEU A 276 -2.32 -15.10 10.19
CA LEU A 276 -3.43 -16.06 10.17
C LEU A 276 -3.10 -17.38 10.89
N VAL A 277 -1.81 -17.74 10.96
CA VAL A 277 -1.32 -18.95 11.64
C VAL A 277 -1.00 -18.68 13.11
N GLU A 278 -0.36 -17.56 13.41
CA GLU A 278 0.28 -17.33 14.72
C GLU A 278 -0.57 -16.51 15.70
N VAL A 279 -1.56 -15.75 15.22
CA VAL A 279 -2.36 -14.84 16.06
C VAL A 279 -3.72 -15.43 16.36
N THR A 280 -3.99 -15.67 17.64
CA THR A 280 -5.29 -16.14 18.15
C THR A 280 -6.06 -15.04 18.87
N ALA A 281 -7.36 -15.27 19.10
CA ALA A 281 -8.18 -14.35 19.89
C ALA A 281 -7.62 -14.14 21.30
N GLU A 282 -7.09 -15.20 21.94
CA GLU A 282 -6.49 -15.15 23.28
C GLU A 282 -5.26 -14.24 23.32
N LEU A 283 -4.45 -14.23 22.25
CA LEU A 283 -3.32 -13.31 22.16
C LEU A 283 -3.78 -11.84 22.16
N LEU A 284 -4.98 -11.56 21.66
CA LEU A 284 -5.58 -10.23 21.59
C LEU A 284 -6.40 -9.84 22.83
N ARG A 285 -6.70 -10.78 23.74
CA ARG A 285 -7.44 -10.51 24.99
C ARG A 285 -6.63 -9.69 25.99
N ASP A 286 -7.35 -9.06 26.92
CA ASP A 286 -6.80 -8.30 28.03
C ASP A 286 -5.90 -7.13 27.62
N ARG A 287 -6.21 -6.50 26.47
CA ARG A 287 -5.46 -5.37 25.91
C ARG A 287 -6.09 -4.01 26.14
N ASP A 288 -7.09 -3.91 27.02
CA ASP A 288 -7.82 -2.66 27.34
C ASP A 288 -8.52 -2.04 26.11
N VAL A 289 -9.06 -2.89 25.23
CA VAL A 289 -9.81 -2.46 24.04
C VAL A 289 -11.29 -2.48 24.36
N ASP A 290 -11.98 -1.35 24.19
CA ASP A 290 -13.41 -1.28 24.46
C ASP A 290 -14.20 -2.12 23.44
N GLY A 291 -15.17 -2.92 23.93
CA GLY A 291 -15.99 -3.77 23.06
C GLY A 291 -15.25 -4.98 22.49
N ASP A 292 -14.13 -5.38 23.09
CA ASP A 292 -13.31 -6.51 22.66
C ASP A 292 -14.10 -7.81 22.50
N SER A 293 -15.01 -8.14 23.42
CA SER A 293 -15.81 -9.36 23.36
C SER A 293 -16.65 -9.46 22.09
N VAL A 294 -17.15 -8.33 21.55
CA VAL A 294 -17.92 -8.31 20.30
C VAL A 294 -17.09 -8.85 19.12
N VAL A 295 -15.78 -8.58 19.12
CA VAL A 295 -14.87 -9.02 18.06
C VAL A 295 -14.26 -10.38 18.37
N LEU A 296 -13.80 -10.57 19.61
CA LEU A 296 -12.98 -11.70 20.00
C LEU A 296 -13.79 -12.94 20.39
N ASP A 297 -15.10 -12.83 20.66
CA ASP A 297 -15.95 -14.00 20.92
C ASP A 297 -16.25 -14.77 19.61
N ASP A 298 -16.23 -14.10 18.45
CA ASP A 298 -16.34 -14.69 17.11
C ASP A 298 -15.21 -14.19 16.19
N PHE A 299 -13.98 -14.44 16.62
CA PHE A 299 -12.79 -13.97 15.90
C PHE A 299 -12.64 -14.62 14.51
N VAL A 300 -13.20 -15.81 14.29
CA VAL A 300 -13.19 -16.48 12.97
C VAL A 300 -13.99 -15.66 11.97
N SER A 301 -15.22 -15.28 12.30
CA SER A 301 -16.05 -14.41 11.46
C SER A 301 -15.39 -13.06 11.23
N TYR A 302 -14.78 -12.48 12.28
CA TYR A 302 -14.01 -11.25 12.15
C TYR A 302 -12.86 -11.39 11.15
N ARG A 303 -12.04 -12.44 11.28
CA ARG A 303 -10.90 -12.71 10.40
C ARG A 303 -11.36 -12.87 8.95
N ASP A 304 -12.35 -13.70 8.70
CA ASP A 304 -12.82 -14.00 7.34
C ASP A 304 -13.40 -12.74 6.67
N ARG A 305 -14.03 -11.86 7.46
CA ARG A 305 -14.68 -10.66 6.96
C ARG A 305 -13.73 -9.46 6.81
N PHE A 306 -12.82 -9.24 7.75
CA PHE A 306 -11.99 -8.03 7.83
C PHE A 306 -10.53 -8.25 7.47
N LEU A 307 -9.95 -9.42 7.80
CA LEU A 307 -8.55 -9.73 7.45
C LEU A 307 -8.44 -10.32 6.05
N LEU A 308 -9.40 -11.16 5.65
CA LEU A 308 -9.47 -11.76 4.31
C LEU A 308 -10.38 -11.00 3.34
N GLY A 309 -11.15 -10.01 3.82
CA GLY A 309 -12.02 -9.16 3.01
C GLY A 309 -11.28 -8.05 2.24
N ILE A 310 -10.15 -8.39 1.61
CA ILE A 310 -9.25 -7.47 0.90
C ILE A 310 -9.15 -7.82 -0.60
N ALA A 311 -8.44 -6.99 -1.37
CA ALA A 311 -8.12 -7.26 -2.78
C ALA A 311 -7.48 -8.67 -2.94
N PRO A 312 -7.90 -9.48 -3.94
CA PRO A 312 -7.40 -10.84 -4.13
C PRO A 312 -5.88 -10.96 -4.25
N GLU A 313 -5.23 -9.96 -4.85
CA GLU A 313 -3.77 -9.87 -5.03
C GLU A 313 -3.02 -9.79 -3.69
N ALA A 314 -3.70 -9.33 -2.64
CA ALA A 314 -3.16 -9.15 -1.31
C ALA A 314 -3.40 -10.35 -0.38
N LEU A 315 -4.13 -11.37 -0.86
CA LEU A 315 -4.31 -12.63 -0.13
C LEU A 315 -3.08 -13.52 -0.30
N PRO A 316 -2.71 -14.29 0.74
CA PRO A 316 -1.76 -15.39 0.58
C PRO A 316 -2.25 -16.36 -0.50
N GLY A 317 -1.32 -16.87 -1.32
CA GLY A 317 -1.64 -17.91 -2.30
C GLY A 317 -2.13 -19.19 -1.61
N PRO A 318 -2.76 -20.13 -2.35
CA PRO A 318 -3.07 -21.44 -1.80
C PRO A 318 -1.77 -22.08 -1.28
N GLU A 319 -1.81 -22.67 -0.09
CA GLU A 319 -0.76 -23.59 0.35
C GLU A 319 -0.69 -24.70 -0.71
N GLU A 320 0.36 -24.74 -1.52
CA GLU A 320 0.63 -25.97 -2.26
C GLU A 320 0.90 -27.04 -1.21
N PRO A 321 0.24 -28.20 -1.27
CA PRO A 321 0.52 -29.28 -0.34
C PRO A 321 2.02 -29.54 -0.40
N GLU A 322 2.68 -29.50 0.77
CA GLU A 322 4.10 -29.83 0.89
C GLU A 322 4.35 -31.07 0.04
N GLY A 323 5.19 -30.91 -1.00
CA GLY A 323 5.36 -31.94 -2.00
C GLY A 323 5.58 -33.28 -1.31
N GLU A 324 4.63 -34.19 -1.46
CA GLU A 324 4.84 -35.58 -1.16
C GLU A 324 6.08 -35.95 -1.97
N GLY A 325 7.21 -36.12 -1.27
CA GLY A 325 8.48 -36.39 -1.90
C GLY A 325 8.28 -37.51 -2.91
N GLU A 326 8.70 -37.29 -4.15
CA GLU A 326 8.71 -38.33 -5.17
C GLU A 326 9.19 -39.64 -4.52
N PRO A 327 8.42 -40.73 -4.59
CA PRO A 327 8.90 -42.01 -4.09
C PRO A 327 10.22 -42.28 -4.80
N ALA A 328 11.27 -42.53 -4.01
CA ALA A 328 12.60 -42.81 -4.50
C ALA A 328 12.51 -43.89 -5.60
N PRO A 329 13.26 -43.77 -6.70
CA PRO A 329 13.22 -44.76 -7.76
C PRO A 329 13.58 -46.12 -7.17
N GLU A 330 12.70 -47.11 -7.38
CA GLU A 330 12.95 -48.48 -6.97
C GLU A 330 14.25 -48.95 -7.63
N ASP A 331 15.20 -49.37 -6.79
CA ASP A 331 16.48 -49.94 -7.19
C ASP A 331 16.23 -51.31 -7.84
N GLU A 332 16.06 -51.33 -9.16
CA GLU A 332 16.19 -52.55 -9.96
C GLU A 332 17.68 -52.92 -10.09
N SER A 333 18.27 -53.42 -9.00
CA SER A 333 19.48 -54.22 -9.05
C SER A 333 19.26 -55.51 -8.24
N GLY A 334 18.98 -56.57 -8.97
CA GLY A 334 18.66 -57.87 -8.40
C GLY A 334 19.85 -58.57 -7.78
N GLU A 335 19.58 -59.36 -6.73
CA GLU A 335 20.22 -60.65 -6.55
C GLU A 335 19.34 -61.55 -5.68
N SER A 336 18.95 -62.71 -6.24
CA SER A 336 18.23 -63.76 -5.53
C SER A 336 19.18 -64.47 -4.57
N PRO A 337 18.81 -64.71 -3.29
CA PRO A 337 19.66 -65.47 -2.39
C PRO A 337 19.59 -66.97 -2.70
N THR A 338 20.66 -67.51 -3.28
CA THR A 338 20.91 -68.96 -3.34
C THR A 338 21.23 -69.50 -1.96
N VAL A 339 20.40 -70.45 -1.51
CA VAL A 339 20.58 -71.24 -0.28
C VAL A 339 21.67 -72.30 -0.49
N PRO A 340 22.68 -72.44 0.38
CA PRO A 340 23.59 -73.58 0.33
C PRO A 340 23.04 -74.76 1.15
N GLU A 341 22.90 -75.92 0.51
CA GLU A 341 22.75 -77.22 1.18
C GLU A 341 24.07 -77.63 1.84
N LEU A 342 24.00 -78.11 3.07
CA LEU A 342 25.11 -78.72 3.81
C LEU A 342 25.05 -80.26 3.67
N PRO A 343 26.20 -80.96 3.68
CA PRO A 343 26.25 -82.43 3.58
C PRO A 343 25.72 -83.18 4.81
#